data_AF-A0A6A7LD73-F1
#
_entry.id   AF-A0A6A7LD73-F1
#
_cell.length_a   1.000
_cell.length_b   1.000
_cell.length_c   1.000
_cell.angle_alpha   90.00
_cell.angle_beta   90.00
_cell.angle_gamma   90.00
#
_symmetry.space_group_name_H-M   'P 1'
#
loop_
_entity.id
_entity.type
_entity.pdbx_description
1 polymer ?
#
loop_
_entity_poly.entity_id
_entity_poly.type
_entity_poly.pdbx_seq_one_letter_code
_entity_poly.pdbx_strand_id
1 'polypeptide(L)'
;MKLNISHFMDYSRYILEIYKHKFYEKTILSNHEFEFFYRNIVMWALNNGPFSVYQIYSNLSNRGQNMAYKNVHPKLQKLYSLGLLEGAEYHGRSIHGAKYYKVSSKGWFNLIANASLINFRSVASSVMKATKKYYSNNIIFSTLVYPYFNSKSITLILEEEMLLDYLINCCQSTVDVILTREPDGRWISVNNFMGLIRSDSEAPADSTPGLEERIAQAIDGHIRSFVIKLILSLSKHPAGKYSYLSAISSQLASDDKFMNIFHKVEKEFSTNIKHIKLGLKRRSVTKGCF
;
A
#
# COMPACT_ATOMS: atom_id res chain seq x y z
N MET A 1 -15.43 -12.91 19.94
CA MET A 1 -14.61 -13.64 18.95
C MET A 1 -14.25 -12.67 17.84
N LYS A 2 -13.00 -12.20 17.77
CA LYS A 2 -12.57 -11.30 16.70
C LYS A 2 -12.53 -12.10 15.40
N LEU A 3 -13.21 -11.62 14.35
CA LEU A 3 -13.07 -12.21 13.03
C LEU A 3 -11.63 -11.96 12.54
N ASN A 4 -10.96 -13.04 12.15
CA ASN A 4 -9.64 -13.00 11.57
C ASN A 4 -9.80 -12.84 10.05
N ILE A 5 -9.53 -11.64 9.53
CA ILE A 5 -9.63 -11.35 8.09
C ILE A 5 -8.41 -11.95 7.37
N SER A 6 -7.29 -12.07 8.09
CA SER A 6 -6.00 -12.52 7.58
C SER A 6 -5.90 -13.99 7.21
N HIS A 7 -6.89 -14.84 7.51
CA HIS A 7 -6.87 -16.27 7.16
C HIS A 7 -6.82 -16.53 5.63
N PHE A 8 -6.85 -15.46 4.82
CA PHE A 8 -6.80 -15.48 3.36
C PHE A 8 -5.49 -14.93 2.79
N MET A 9 -4.60 -14.38 3.63
CA MET A 9 -3.39 -13.69 3.20
C MET A 9 -2.16 -14.31 3.83
N ASP A 10 -1.36 -14.94 2.98
CA ASP A 10 0.05 -15.22 3.25
C ASP A 10 0.80 -13.89 3.26
N TYR A 11 1.19 -13.46 4.47
CA TYR A 11 2.06 -12.29 4.63
C TYR A 11 3.54 -12.71 4.62
N SER A 12 3.85 -14.01 4.63
CA SER A 12 5.22 -14.51 4.67
C SER A 12 6.07 -13.92 3.56
N ARG A 13 5.56 -13.86 2.32
CA ARG A 13 6.29 -13.23 1.21
C ARG A 13 6.53 -11.73 1.40
N TYR A 14 5.53 -11.00 1.89
CA TYR A 14 5.64 -9.57 2.16
C TYR A 14 6.64 -9.27 3.28
N ILE A 15 6.60 -10.05 4.36
CA ILE A 15 7.52 -9.97 5.48
C ILE A 15 8.94 -10.29 5.04
N LEU A 16 9.11 -11.36 4.26
CA LEU A 16 10.40 -11.75 3.71
C LEU A 16 11.01 -10.64 2.86
N GLU A 17 10.24 -10.01 1.97
CA GLU A 17 10.69 -8.89 1.15
C GLU A 17 11.09 -7.68 2.00
N ILE A 18 10.24 -7.30 2.97
CA ILE A 18 10.53 -6.20 3.90
C ILE A 18 11.81 -6.45 4.67
N TYR A 19 12.02 -7.67 5.14
CA TYR A 19 13.19 -8.02 5.92
C TYR A 19 14.46 -8.10 5.07
N LYS A 20 14.42 -8.89 3.99
CA LYS A 20 15.53 -9.11 3.05
C LYS A 20 16.09 -7.81 2.50
N HIS A 21 15.20 -6.86 2.18
CA HIS A 21 15.58 -5.57 1.61
C HIS A 21 15.59 -4.43 2.63
N LYS A 22 15.43 -4.75 3.92
CA LYS A 22 15.53 -3.81 5.05
C LYS A 22 14.64 -2.58 4.84
N PHE A 23 13.36 -2.78 4.51
CA PHE A 23 12.41 -1.69 4.34
C PHE A 23 12.17 -0.93 5.65
N TYR A 24 12.33 -1.62 6.78
CA TYR A 24 12.20 -1.07 8.14
C TYR A 24 13.36 -0.13 8.53
N GLU A 25 14.50 -0.17 7.81
CA GLU A 25 15.56 0.82 7.99
C GLU A 25 15.11 2.13 7.35
N LYS A 26 14.76 3.11 8.18
CA LYS A 26 14.32 4.44 7.72
C LYS A 26 15.41 5.05 6.85
N THR A 27 15.10 5.23 5.56
CA THR A 27 16.01 5.92 4.65
C THR A 27 15.84 7.42 4.87
N ILE A 28 16.83 8.05 5.51
CA ILE A 28 16.82 9.49 5.78
C ILE A 28 17.26 10.21 4.51
N LEU A 29 16.31 10.82 3.80
CA LEU A 29 16.57 11.78 2.74
C LEU A 29 16.41 13.20 3.31
N SER A 30 17.31 14.11 2.94
CA SER A 30 17.03 15.54 3.16
C SER A 30 15.81 15.98 2.35
N ASN A 31 15.16 17.09 2.74
CA ASN A 31 13.99 17.61 2.02
C ASN A 31 14.25 17.77 0.51
N HIS A 32 15.44 18.27 0.13
CA HIS A 32 15.80 18.43 -1.28
C HIS A 32 16.01 17.11 -2.03
N GLU A 33 16.52 16.08 -1.35
CA GLU A 33 16.70 14.75 -1.95
C GLU A 33 15.37 14.03 -2.09
N PHE A 34 14.50 14.19 -1.10
CA PHE A 34 13.15 13.66 -1.15
C PHE A 34 12.33 14.33 -2.25
N GLU A 35 12.36 15.67 -2.36
CA GLU A 35 11.69 16.39 -3.44
C GLU A 35 12.23 15.98 -4.82
N PHE A 36 13.53 15.76 -4.93
CA PHE A 36 14.12 15.22 -6.15
C PHE A 36 13.60 13.81 -6.45
N PHE A 37 13.60 12.91 -5.46
CA PHE A 37 13.07 11.55 -5.59
C PHE A 37 11.59 11.57 -6.00
N TYR A 38 10.75 12.31 -5.30
CA TYR A 38 9.32 12.35 -5.57
C TYR A 38 8.99 13.02 -6.91
N ARG A 39 9.36 14.29 -7.11
CA ARG A 39 8.91 15.07 -8.27
C ARG A 39 9.56 14.65 -9.58
N ASN A 40 10.82 14.20 -9.53
CA ASN A 40 11.58 13.92 -10.75
C ASN A 40 11.69 12.44 -11.03
N ILE A 41 11.71 11.59 -10.00
CA ILE A 41 11.87 10.15 -10.20
C ILE A 41 10.53 9.43 -10.17
N VAL A 42 9.78 9.52 -9.06
CA VAL A 42 8.49 8.81 -8.90
C VAL A 42 7.47 9.27 -9.94
N MET A 43 7.27 10.58 -10.06
CA MET A 43 6.32 11.14 -11.03
C MET A 43 6.70 10.82 -12.47
N TRP A 44 8.00 10.79 -12.80
CA TRP A 44 8.45 10.39 -14.13
C TRP A 44 8.17 8.91 -14.37
N ALA A 45 8.55 8.04 -13.44
CA ALA A 45 8.37 6.59 -13.56
C ALA A 45 6.89 6.20 -13.69
N LEU A 46 6.00 6.90 -12.99
CA LEU A 46 4.55 6.69 -13.11
C LEU A 46 4.04 6.99 -14.52
N ASN A 47 4.51 8.06 -15.15
CA ASN A 47 4.01 8.46 -16.47
C ASN A 47 4.73 7.74 -17.62
N ASN A 48 6.04 7.50 -17.51
CA ASN A 48 6.88 7.07 -18.63
C ASN A 48 7.48 5.66 -18.46
N GLY A 49 7.39 5.07 -17.27
CA GLY A 49 8.01 3.76 -16.97
C GLY A 49 9.50 3.88 -16.61
N PRO A 50 10.29 2.80 -16.81
CA PRO A 50 11.72 2.81 -16.52
C PRO A 50 12.47 3.96 -17.20
N PHE A 51 13.50 4.48 -16.54
CA PHE A 51 14.19 5.68 -16.98
C PHE A 51 15.71 5.55 -16.89
N SER A 52 16.42 6.25 -17.78
CA SER A 52 17.86 6.43 -17.70
C SER A 52 18.23 7.78 -17.07
N VAL A 53 19.50 7.95 -16.72
CA VAL A 53 20.04 9.21 -16.18
C VAL A 53 19.83 10.35 -17.17
N TYR A 54 20.05 10.08 -18.46
CA TYR A 54 19.84 11.06 -19.53
C TYR A 54 18.38 11.52 -19.60
N GLN A 55 17.42 10.59 -19.52
CA GLN A 55 16.00 10.95 -19.57
C GLN A 55 15.58 11.85 -18.41
N ILE A 56 16.09 11.59 -17.20
CA ILE A 56 15.85 12.46 -16.05
C ILE A 56 16.49 13.84 -16.26
N TYR A 57 17.73 13.88 -16.74
CA TYR A 57 18.42 15.13 -17.06
C TYR A 57 17.67 15.96 -18.11
N SER A 58 17.26 15.35 -19.23
CA SER A 58 16.49 16.01 -20.29
C SER A 58 15.15 16.54 -19.77
N ASN A 59 14.44 15.76 -18.94
CA ASN A 59 13.19 16.20 -18.33
C ASN A 59 13.38 17.41 -17.40
N LEU A 60 14.44 17.42 -16.59
CA LEU A 60 14.77 18.55 -15.73
C LEU A 60 15.04 19.81 -16.55
N SER A 61 15.84 19.69 -17.61
CA SER A 61 16.13 20.80 -18.53
C SER A 61 14.86 21.34 -19.21
N ASN A 62 13.98 20.46 -19.71
CA ASN A 62 12.73 20.84 -20.36
C ASN A 62 11.75 21.55 -19.41
N ARG A 63 11.85 21.34 -18.09
CA ARG A 63 11.04 22.01 -17.07
C ARG A 63 11.67 23.29 -16.53
N GLY A 64 12.78 23.75 -17.12
CA GLY A 64 13.54 24.90 -16.63
C GLY A 64 14.30 24.64 -15.32
N GLN A 65 14.36 23.39 -14.85
CA GLN A 65 15.11 22.99 -13.66
C GLN A 65 16.55 22.63 -14.05
N ASN A 66 17.30 23.64 -14.49
CA ASN A 66 18.65 23.45 -15.02
C ASN A 66 19.59 22.81 -13.99
N MET A 67 19.83 21.51 -14.15
CA MET A 67 20.79 20.73 -13.37
C MET A 67 21.79 20.09 -14.33
N ALA A 68 23.07 20.35 -14.14
CA ALA A 68 24.10 19.73 -14.96
C ALA A 68 24.02 18.18 -14.85
N TYR A 69 24.23 17.47 -15.95
CA TYR A 69 24.20 16.00 -15.99
C TYR A 69 25.08 15.36 -14.90
N LYS A 70 26.28 15.94 -14.69
CA LYS A 70 27.23 15.54 -13.64
C LYS A 70 26.68 15.59 -12.21
N ASN A 71 25.58 16.32 -11.98
CA ASN A 71 24.88 16.42 -10.69
C ASN A 71 23.66 15.50 -10.63
N VAL A 72 23.05 15.16 -11.76
CA VAL A 72 21.93 14.20 -11.84
C VAL A 72 22.42 12.78 -11.59
N HIS A 73 23.54 12.40 -12.22
CA HIS A 73 24.10 11.06 -12.11
C HIS A 73 24.39 10.65 -10.65
N PRO A 74 25.13 11.43 -9.82
CA PRO A 74 25.38 11.07 -8.43
C PRO A 74 24.11 10.99 -7.58
N LYS A 75 23.10 11.84 -7.83
CA LYS A 75 21.82 11.78 -7.12
C LYS A 75 21.10 10.45 -7.39
N LEU A 76 21.06 10.02 -8.65
CA LEU A 76 20.49 8.73 -9.02
C LEU A 76 21.28 7.56 -8.42
N GLN A 77 22.62 7.62 -8.45
CA GLN A 77 23.46 6.60 -7.82
C GLN A 77 23.25 6.52 -6.31
N LYS A 78 23.07 7.66 -5.64
CA LYS A 78 22.71 7.69 -4.20
C LYS A 78 21.36 7.02 -3.96
N LEU A 79 20.32 7.34 -4.74
CA LEU A 79 19.00 6.71 -4.58
C LEU A 79 19.05 5.20 -4.84
N TYR A 80 19.86 4.78 -5.81
CA TYR A 80 20.11 3.36 -6.12
C TYR A 80 20.86 2.66 -4.98
N SER A 81 21.91 3.26 -4.42
CA SER A 81 22.69 2.67 -3.31
C SER A 81 21.89 2.58 -2.01
N LEU A 82 20.93 3.49 -1.80
CA LEU A 82 19.95 3.41 -0.70
C LEU A 82 18.87 2.33 -0.93
N GLY A 83 18.84 1.72 -2.12
CA GLY A 83 17.87 0.71 -2.52
C GLY A 83 16.50 1.27 -2.89
N LEU A 84 16.35 2.60 -3.06
CA LEU A 84 15.09 3.23 -3.46
C LEU A 84 14.80 3.04 -4.96
N LEU A 85 15.85 2.77 -5.74
CA LEU A 85 15.79 2.40 -7.14
C LEU A 85 16.35 0.99 -7.34
N GLU A 86 15.91 0.33 -8.40
CA GLU A 86 16.45 -0.94 -8.85
C GLU A 86 16.69 -0.90 -10.36
N GLY A 87 17.55 -1.78 -10.85
CA GLY A 87 17.78 -1.95 -12.28
C GLY A 87 16.50 -2.41 -12.97
N ALA A 88 16.29 -1.92 -14.19
CA ALA A 88 15.17 -2.31 -15.03
C ALA A 88 15.68 -2.76 -16.40
N GLU A 89 15.11 -3.84 -16.91
CA GLU A 89 15.24 -4.16 -18.32
C GLU A 89 14.45 -3.15 -19.15
N TYR A 90 15.04 -2.71 -20.26
CA TYR A 90 14.38 -1.83 -21.21
C TYR A 90 14.34 -2.54 -22.56
N HIS A 91 13.15 -2.95 -22.97
CA HIS A 91 12.94 -3.71 -24.22
C HIS A 91 12.90 -2.82 -25.48
N GLY A 92 13.14 -1.52 -25.36
CA GLY A 92 13.31 -0.61 -26.50
C GLY A 92 14.74 -0.57 -27.02
N ARG A 93 14.99 0.16 -28.11
CA ARG A 93 16.36 0.43 -28.57
C ARG A 93 17.08 1.25 -27.50
N SER A 94 17.95 0.59 -26.72
CA SER A 94 18.82 1.27 -25.79
C SER A 94 19.78 2.15 -26.58
N ILE A 95 19.64 3.47 -26.41
CA ILE A 95 20.59 4.44 -26.96
C ILE A 95 21.91 4.21 -26.21
N HIS A 96 22.89 3.64 -26.90
CA HIS A 96 24.28 3.45 -26.42
C HIS A 96 24.44 2.61 -25.14
N GLY A 97 23.60 1.59 -24.90
CA GLY A 97 23.79 0.70 -23.74
C GLY A 97 23.51 1.38 -22.39
N ALA A 98 22.63 2.40 -22.38
CA ALA A 98 22.25 3.11 -21.18
C ALA A 98 21.65 2.16 -20.12
N LYS A 99 22.00 2.40 -18.85
CA LYS A 99 21.36 1.73 -17.70
C LYS A 99 20.01 2.36 -17.42
N TYR A 100 18.99 1.51 -17.24
CA TYR A 100 17.64 1.92 -16.88
C TYR A 100 17.33 1.52 -15.45
N TYR A 101 16.53 2.36 -14.79
CA TYR A 101 16.12 2.22 -13.41
C TYR A 101 14.61 2.29 -13.31
N LYS A 102 14.06 1.67 -12.27
CA LYS A 102 12.69 1.86 -11.80
C LYS A 102 12.67 2.10 -10.29
N VAL A 103 11.57 2.63 -9.78
CA VAL A 103 11.35 2.74 -8.33
C VAL A 103 11.15 1.34 -7.78
N SER A 104 11.99 0.95 -6.82
CA SER A 104 11.92 -0.37 -6.18
C SER A 104 10.72 -0.45 -5.22
N SER A 105 10.38 -1.65 -4.75
CA SER A 105 9.40 -1.80 -3.67
C SER A 105 9.82 -1.07 -2.39
N LYS A 106 11.12 -1.03 -2.05
CA LYS A 106 11.65 -0.24 -0.93
C LYS A 106 11.43 1.26 -1.15
N GLY A 107 11.58 1.74 -2.39
CA GLY A 107 11.33 3.11 -2.78
C GLY A 107 9.87 3.52 -2.57
N TRP A 108 8.93 2.66 -2.99
CA TRP A 108 7.50 2.87 -2.73
C TRP A 108 7.16 2.82 -1.25
N PHE A 109 7.73 1.86 -0.51
CA PHE A 109 7.53 1.75 0.93
C PHE A 109 7.96 3.02 1.67
N ASN A 110 9.17 3.52 1.37
CA ASN A 110 9.68 4.75 1.98
C ASN A 110 8.85 5.98 1.57
N LEU A 111 8.38 6.05 0.33
CA LEU A 111 7.49 7.14 -0.11
C LEU A 111 6.18 7.13 0.68
N ILE A 112 5.54 5.97 0.81
CA ILE A 112 4.27 5.81 1.52
C ILE A 112 4.48 6.11 3.01
N ALA A 113 5.42 5.45 3.67
CA ALA A 113 5.65 5.59 5.11
C ALA A 113 6.01 7.03 5.55
N ASN A 114 6.62 7.83 4.66
CA ASN A 114 6.99 9.21 4.94
C ASN A 114 6.03 10.24 4.29
N ALA A 115 4.88 9.81 3.78
CA ALA A 115 3.97 10.68 3.05
C ALA A 115 3.32 11.80 3.91
N SER A 116 3.31 11.63 5.23
CA SER A 116 2.87 12.67 6.18
C SER A 116 3.85 13.85 6.31
N LEU A 117 5.10 13.69 5.89
CA LEU A 117 6.14 14.74 5.98
C LEU A 117 6.10 15.73 4.80
N ILE A 118 5.13 15.58 3.89
CA ILE A 118 5.12 16.23 2.58
C ILE A 118 3.69 16.64 2.17
N ASN A 119 3.55 17.08 0.91
CA ASN A 119 2.25 17.33 0.29
C ASN A 119 1.46 16.01 0.13
N PHE A 120 0.78 15.64 1.22
CA PHE A 120 -0.01 14.44 1.38
C PHE A 120 -0.95 14.19 0.20
N ARG A 121 -1.65 15.23 -0.25
CA ARG A 121 -2.58 15.16 -1.39
C ARG A 121 -1.89 14.81 -2.70
N SER A 122 -0.72 15.38 -2.96
CA SER A 122 0.04 15.06 -4.17
C SER A 122 0.48 13.59 -4.17
N VAL A 123 0.94 13.10 -3.02
CA VAL A 123 1.41 11.73 -2.86
C VAL A 123 0.25 10.74 -2.92
N ALA A 124 -0.91 11.09 -2.38
CA ALA A 124 -2.12 10.29 -2.48
C ALA A 124 -2.47 10.00 -3.94
N SER A 125 -2.44 11.02 -4.81
CA SER A 125 -2.68 10.85 -6.24
C SER A 125 -1.62 9.98 -6.91
N SER A 126 -0.35 10.15 -6.53
CA SER A 126 0.75 9.32 -7.05
C SER A 126 0.62 7.85 -6.63
N VAL A 127 0.24 7.59 -5.37
CA VAL A 127 0.03 6.25 -4.82
C VAL A 127 -1.20 5.59 -5.45
N MET A 128 -2.27 6.35 -5.70
CA MET A 128 -3.44 5.86 -6.45
C MET A 128 -3.03 5.43 -7.87
N LYS A 129 -2.27 6.27 -8.59
CA LYS A 129 -1.73 5.91 -9.92
C LYS A 129 -0.80 4.71 -9.86
N ALA A 130 0.06 4.62 -8.86
CA ALA A 130 0.98 3.50 -8.65
C ALA A 130 0.22 2.19 -8.41
N THR A 131 -0.82 2.25 -7.58
CA THR A 131 -1.69 1.10 -7.27
C THR A 131 -2.37 0.59 -8.53
N LYS A 132 -2.82 1.48 -9.42
CA LYS A 132 -3.40 1.10 -10.72
C LYS A 132 -2.36 0.50 -11.67
N LYS A 133 -1.18 1.12 -11.76
CA LYS A 133 -0.15 0.75 -12.74
C LYS A 133 0.62 -0.53 -12.36
N TYR A 134 0.98 -0.67 -11.10
CA TYR A 134 1.84 -1.76 -10.60
C TYR A 134 1.07 -2.81 -9.80
N TYR A 135 -0.25 -2.78 -9.92
CA TYR A 135 -1.23 -3.45 -9.07
C TYR A 135 -0.83 -4.81 -8.47
N SER A 136 -0.56 -5.80 -9.32
CA SER A 136 -0.15 -7.15 -8.92
C SER A 136 1.36 -7.35 -8.81
N ASN A 137 2.15 -6.39 -9.31
CA ASN A 137 3.59 -6.56 -9.54
C ASN A 137 4.44 -5.91 -8.44
N ASN A 138 3.86 -5.08 -7.58
CA ASN A 138 4.52 -4.49 -6.43
C ASN A 138 4.03 -5.16 -5.15
N ILE A 139 4.95 -5.67 -4.33
CA ILE A 139 4.63 -6.44 -3.12
C ILE A 139 3.73 -5.70 -2.12
N ILE A 140 3.79 -4.36 -2.08
CA ILE A 140 2.97 -3.55 -1.19
C ILE A 140 1.51 -3.59 -1.66
N PHE A 141 1.27 -3.29 -2.94
CA PHE A 141 -0.09 -3.23 -3.48
C PHE A 141 -0.70 -4.63 -3.62
N SER A 142 0.10 -5.63 -4.00
CA SER A 142 -0.36 -7.01 -4.13
C SER A 142 -0.78 -7.63 -2.79
N THR A 143 -0.15 -7.19 -1.69
CA THR A 143 -0.43 -7.72 -0.34
C THR A 143 -1.47 -6.89 0.40
N LEU A 144 -1.42 -5.56 0.29
CA LEU A 144 -2.25 -4.67 1.12
C LEU A 144 -3.53 -4.22 0.42
N VAL A 145 -3.61 -4.25 -0.91
CA VAL A 145 -4.77 -3.71 -1.65
C VAL A 145 -5.47 -4.78 -2.47
N TYR A 146 -4.72 -5.51 -3.29
CA TYR A 146 -5.27 -6.50 -4.22
C TYR A 146 -6.14 -7.60 -3.59
N PRO A 147 -5.88 -8.07 -2.36
CA PRO A 147 -6.73 -9.10 -1.75
C PRO A 147 -8.15 -8.62 -1.49
N TYR A 148 -8.32 -7.31 -1.37
CA TYR A 148 -9.51 -6.71 -0.81
C TYR A 148 -10.36 -5.98 -1.84
N PHE A 149 -9.78 -5.66 -2.99
CA PHE A 149 -10.44 -4.94 -4.06
C PHE A 149 -10.03 -5.53 -5.40
N ASN A 150 -10.92 -5.48 -6.38
CA ASN A 150 -10.60 -5.66 -7.79
C ASN A 150 -10.06 -4.37 -8.40
N SER A 151 -9.33 -4.50 -9.52
CA SER A 151 -8.66 -3.35 -10.17
C SER A 151 -9.66 -2.25 -10.55
N LYS A 152 -10.84 -2.65 -11.04
CA LYS A 152 -11.94 -1.74 -11.40
C LYS A 152 -12.43 -0.94 -10.19
N SER A 153 -12.60 -1.58 -9.03
CA SER A 153 -13.07 -0.92 -7.81
C SER A 153 -12.06 0.06 -7.23
N ILE A 154 -10.76 -0.21 -7.35
CA ILE A 154 -9.72 0.71 -6.90
C ILE A 154 -9.77 2.02 -7.66
N THR A 155 -10.12 1.99 -8.94
CA THR A 155 -10.27 3.21 -9.73
C THR A 155 -11.36 4.14 -9.23
N LEU A 156 -12.24 3.61 -8.37
CA LEU A 156 -13.41 4.27 -7.82
C LEU A 156 -13.28 4.57 -6.32
N ILE A 157 -12.11 4.37 -5.72
CA ILE A 157 -11.85 4.85 -4.35
C ILE A 157 -12.01 6.38 -4.37
N LEU A 158 -13.07 6.84 -3.73
CA LEU A 158 -13.51 8.23 -3.69
C LEU A 158 -12.46 9.20 -3.15
N GLU A 159 -11.65 8.71 -2.22
CA GLU A 159 -10.71 9.52 -1.47
C GLU A 159 -9.32 8.88 -1.59
N GLU A 160 -8.52 9.36 -2.55
CA GLU A 160 -7.13 8.92 -2.74
C GLU A 160 -6.34 9.02 -1.42
N GLU A 161 -6.66 10.04 -0.63
CA GLU A 161 -6.14 10.31 0.71
C GLU A 161 -6.46 9.18 1.70
N MET A 162 -7.67 8.60 1.64
CA MET A 162 -8.06 7.48 2.51
C MET A 162 -7.25 6.22 2.19
N LEU A 163 -6.97 5.95 0.91
CA LEU A 163 -6.09 4.84 0.52
C LEU A 163 -4.67 5.08 1.02
N LEU A 164 -4.15 6.30 0.87
CA LEU A 164 -2.82 6.64 1.35
C LEU A 164 -2.72 6.47 2.88
N ASP A 165 -3.68 6.99 3.63
CA ASP A 165 -3.75 6.81 5.09
C ASP A 165 -3.77 5.34 5.48
N TYR A 166 -4.56 4.52 4.81
CA TYR A 166 -4.59 3.08 5.04
C TYR A 166 -3.21 2.44 4.83
N LEU A 167 -2.55 2.77 3.72
CA LEU A 167 -1.23 2.23 3.39
C LEU A 167 -0.13 2.71 4.34
N ILE A 168 -0.17 3.98 4.78
CA ILE A 168 0.73 4.52 5.81
C ILE A 168 0.60 3.67 7.08
N ASN A 169 -0.62 3.48 7.56
CA ASN A 169 -0.88 2.76 8.80
C ASN A 169 -0.42 1.29 8.70
N CYS A 170 -0.65 0.62 7.57
CA CYS A 170 -0.17 -0.74 7.35
C CYS A 170 1.36 -0.82 7.32
N CYS A 171 2.02 0.08 6.60
CA CYS A 171 3.48 0.12 6.52
C CYS A 171 4.09 0.39 7.91
N GLN A 172 3.55 1.37 8.64
CA GLN A 172 4.02 1.72 9.98
C GLN A 172 3.83 0.56 10.96
N SER A 173 2.65 -0.06 11.01
CA SER A 173 2.45 -1.21 11.88
C SER A 173 3.32 -2.41 11.52
N THR A 174 3.64 -2.59 10.23
CA THR A 174 4.60 -3.62 9.83
C THR A 174 5.98 -3.34 10.43
N VAL A 175 6.46 -2.09 10.32
CA VAL A 175 7.73 -1.66 10.93
C VAL A 175 7.69 -1.82 12.44
N ASP A 176 6.64 -1.35 13.10
CA ASP A 176 6.50 -1.41 14.55
C ASP A 176 6.56 -2.86 15.04
N VAL A 177 5.85 -3.79 14.38
CA VAL A 177 5.87 -5.20 14.75
C VAL A 177 7.26 -5.81 14.54
N ILE A 178 7.94 -5.51 13.42
CA ILE A 178 9.30 -6.00 13.16
C ILE A 178 10.31 -5.45 14.18
N LEU A 179 10.13 -4.19 14.60
CA LEU A 179 11.02 -3.53 15.56
C LEU A 179 10.60 -3.74 17.02
N THR A 180 9.50 -4.46 17.29
CA THR A 180 9.08 -4.70 18.66
C THR A 180 10.04 -5.68 19.33
N ARG A 181 10.46 -5.34 20.55
CA ARG A 181 11.20 -6.26 21.43
C ARG A 181 10.22 -7.11 22.22
N GLU A 182 10.59 -8.37 22.45
CA GLU A 182 9.94 -9.23 23.43
C GLU A 182 10.13 -8.67 24.85
N PRO A 183 9.26 -9.04 25.80
CA PRO A 183 9.30 -8.54 27.18
C PRO A 183 10.64 -8.77 27.89
N ASP A 184 11.40 -9.78 27.47
CA ASP A 184 12.74 -10.09 27.98
C ASP A 184 13.87 -9.29 27.32
N GLY A 185 13.53 -8.34 26.45
CA GLY A 185 14.46 -7.47 25.74
C GLY A 185 15.05 -8.07 24.47
N ARG A 186 14.74 -9.33 24.12
CA ARG A 186 15.14 -9.92 22.83
C ARG A 186 14.35 -9.28 21.69
N TRP A 187 14.94 -9.18 20.51
CA TRP A 187 14.15 -8.87 19.31
C TRP A 187 13.28 -10.08 18.98
N ILE A 188 12.05 -9.85 18.51
CA ILE A 188 11.25 -10.94 17.94
C ILE A 188 12.13 -11.59 16.87
N SER A 189 12.50 -12.86 17.10
CA SER A 189 13.55 -13.50 16.31
C SER A 189 13.06 -13.71 14.88
N VAL A 190 13.35 -12.74 14.01
CA VAL A 190 13.18 -12.91 12.56
C VAL A 190 14.04 -14.08 12.07
N ASN A 191 15.14 -14.40 12.77
CA ASN A 191 15.94 -15.58 12.49
C ASN A 191 15.16 -16.89 12.72
N ASN A 192 14.25 -16.95 13.71
CA ASN A 192 13.37 -18.10 13.91
C ASN A 192 12.33 -18.17 12.78
N PHE A 193 11.76 -17.03 12.37
CA PHE A 193 10.84 -16.97 11.23
C PHE A 193 11.51 -17.36 9.89
N MET A 194 12.73 -16.87 9.65
CA MET A 194 13.53 -17.21 8.47
C MET A 194 14.03 -18.66 8.51
N GLY A 195 14.25 -19.21 9.71
CA GLY A 195 14.52 -20.63 9.93
C GLY A 195 13.29 -21.48 9.60
N LEU A 196 12.12 -21.11 10.12
CA LEU A 196 10.81 -21.74 9.85
C LEU A 196 10.42 -21.74 8.37
N ILE A 197 10.71 -20.68 7.61
CA ILE A 197 10.48 -20.67 6.15
C ILE A 197 11.44 -21.65 5.43
N ARG A 198 12.60 -21.96 6.02
CA ARG A 198 13.65 -22.79 5.41
C ARG A 198 13.64 -24.24 5.87
N SER A 199 12.95 -24.56 6.96
CA SER A 199 12.85 -25.90 7.52
C SER A 199 11.38 -26.28 7.63
N ASP A 200 10.97 -27.36 6.97
CA ASP A 200 9.68 -28.04 7.17
C ASP A 200 9.52 -28.63 8.59
N SER A 201 10.33 -28.19 9.57
CA SER A 201 10.36 -28.75 10.92
C SER A 201 9.39 -28.03 11.84
N GLU A 202 8.53 -28.82 12.47
CA GLU A 202 7.61 -28.46 13.54
C GLU A 202 8.34 -27.69 14.66
N ALA A 203 8.07 -26.38 14.76
CA ALA A 203 8.54 -25.59 15.88
C ALA A 203 7.73 -25.91 17.16
N PRO A 204 8.36 -25.82 18.35
CA PRO A 204 7.68 -26.09 19.61
C PRO A 204 6.54 -25.09 19.84
N ALA A 205 5.44 -25.61 20.40
CA ALA A 205 4.20 -24.90 20.68
C ALA A 205 4.37 -23.85 21.79
N ASP A 206 5.05 -22.75 21.48
CA ASP A 206 4.97 -21.56 22.33
C ASP A 206 3.74 -20.74 21.95
N SER A 207 2.99 -20.31 22.96
CA SER A 207 1.64 -19.73 22.85
C SER A 207 1.60 -18.29 22.32
N THR A 208 2.74 -17.78 21.86
CA THR A 208 2.87 -16.40 21.41
C THR A 208 2.62 -16.34 19.90
N PRO A 209 1.70 -15.49 19.41
CA PRO A 209 1.46 -15.33 17.98
C PRO A 209 2.76 -15.08 17.24
N GLY A 210 3.02 -15.89 16.20
CA GLY A 210 4.20 -15.73 15.36
C GLY A 210 4.28 -14.34 14.74
N LEU A 211 5.46 -13.94 14.26
CA LEU A 211 5.67 -12.63 13.63
C LEU A 211 4.64 -12.33 12.53
N GLU A 212 4.35 -13.33 11.70
CA GLU A 212 3.34 -13.25 10.66
C GLU A 212 1.94 -12.97 11.21
N GLU A 213 1.52 -13.72 12.23
CA GLU A 213 0.21 -13.54 12.84
C GLU A 213 0.06 -12.13 13.45
N ARG A 214 1.13 -11.59 14.07
CA ARG A 214 1.10 -10.24 14.63
C ARG A 214 0.97 -9.16 13.57
N ILE A 215 1.70 -9.29 12.46
CA ILE A 215 1.61 -8.38 11.31
C ILE A 215 0.21 -8.47 10.69
N ALA A 216 -0.27 -9.70 10.49
CA ALA A 216 -1.60 -9.99 9.99
C ALA A 216 -2.70 -9.35 10.85
N GLN A 217 -2.64 -9.52 12.18
CA GLN A 217 -3.58 -8.91 13.12
C GLN A 217 -3.54 -7.37 13.07
N ALA A 218 -2.37 -6.76 12.93
CA ALA A 218 -2.23 -5.31 12.84
C ALA A 218 -2.83 -4.76 11.53
N ILE A 219 -2.52 -5.38 10.40
CA ILE A 219 -3.06 -5.01 9.08
C ILE A 219 -4.58 -5.23 9.03
N ASP A 220 -5.06 -6.30 9.64
CA ASP A 220 -6.49 -6.60 9.79
C ASP A 220 -7.26 -5.49 10.52
N GLY A 221 -6.63 -4.82 11.49
CA GLY A 221 -7.23 -3.65 12.15
C GLY A 221 -7.39 -2.47 11.19
N HIS A 222 -6.37 -2.24 10.35
CA HIS A 222 -6.36 -1.13 9.39
C HIS A 222 -7.33 -1.34 8.23
N ILE A 223 -7.45 -2.56 7.69
CA ILE A 223 -8.42 -2.83 6.62
C ILE A 223 -9.85 -2.67 7.11
N ARG A 224 -10.15 -3.08 8.36
CA ARG A 224 -11.45 -2.82 8.99
C ARG A 224 -11.74 -1.33 9.06
N SER A 225 -10.82 -0.57 9.62
CA SER A 225 -10.94 0.90 9.73
C SER A 225 -11.18 1.54 8.36
N PHE A 226 -10.42 1.12 7.34
CA PHE A 226 -10.56 1.59 5.98
C PHE A 226 -11.94 1.31 5.38
N VAL A 227 -12.42 0.06 5.47
CA VAL A 227 -13.74 -0.33 4.95
C VAL A 227 -14.87 0.43 5.65
N ILE A 228 -14.80 0.62 6.97
CA ILE A 228 -15.79 1.41 7.71
C ILE A 228 -15.80 2.86 7.22
N LYS A 229 -14.62 3.49 7.11
CA LYS A 229 -14.50 4.88 6.63
C LYS A 229 -15.05 5.02 5.22
N LEU A 230 -14.79 4.06 4.33
CA LEU A 230 -15.30 4.05 2.97
C LEU A 230 -16.84 3.93 2.92
N ILE A 231 -17.44 3.07 3.75
CA ILE A 231 -18.90 2.96 3.86
C ILE A 231 -19.50 4.27 4.37
N LEU A 232 -18.89 4.85 5.42
CA LEU A 232 -19.36 6.11 5.99
C LEU A 232 -19.26 7.26 4.98
N SER A 233 -18.18 7.36 4.21
CA SER A 233 -18.04 8.38 3.17
C SER A 233 -19.11 8.22 2.09
N LEU A 234 -19.39 6.98 1.65
CA LEU A 234 -20.48 6.69 0.71
C LEU A 234 -21.87 7.06 1.27
N SER A 235 -22.11 6.84 2.56
CA SER A 235 -23.41 7.13 3.20
C SER A 235 -23.69 8.62 3.43
N LYS A 236 -22.66 9.46 3.54
CA LYS A 236 -22.78 10.90 3.79
C LYS A 236 -23.38 11.65 2.61
N HIS A 237 -23.44 11.01 1.44
CA HIS A 237 -24.00 11.61 0.25
C HIS A 237 -25.40 11.03 -0.04
N PRO A 238 -26.47 11.86 -0.04
CA PRO A 238 -27.82 11.36 -0.26
C PRO A 238 -27.96 10.74 -1.65
N ALA A 239 -28.47 9.50 -1.67
CA ALA A 239 -28.78 8.78 -2.90
C ALA A 239 -29.71 9.63 -3.79
N GLY A 240 -29.25 9.96 -4.99
CA GLY A 240 -30.01 10.73 -5.98
C GLY A 240 -29.41 12.09 -6.36
N LYS A 241 -28.45 12.66 -5.60
CA LYS A 241 -27.80 13.93 -5.98
C LYS A 241 -26.58 13.78 -6.90
N TYR A 242 -25.98 12.60 -6.95
CA TYR A 242 -24.70 12.39 -7.64
C TYR A 242 -24.67 11.03 -8.34
N SER A 243 -24.74 11.06 -9.68
CA SER A 243 -24.70 9.86 -10.54
C SER A 243 -23.40 9.06 -10.42
N TYR A 244 -22.30 9.69 -10.01
CA TYR A 244 -21.02 9.01 -9.83
C TYR A 244 -21.00 8.14 -8.56
N LEU A 245 -21.70 8.54 -7.48
CA LEU A 245 -21.72 7.78 -6.23
C LEU A 245 -22.55 6.50 -6.33
N SER A 246 -23.62 6.52 -7.13
CA SER A 246 -24.37 5.30 -7.45
C SER A 246 -23.53 4.33 -8.29
N ALA A 247 -22.73 4.84 -9.23
CA ALA A 247 -21.80 4.01 -9.99
C ALA A 247 -20.73 3.36 -9.10
N ILE A 248 -20.17 4.11 -8.15
CA ILE A 248 -19.17 3.61 -7.21
C ILE A 248 -19.77 2.55 -6.28
N SER A 249 -20.94 2.83 -5.72
CA SER A 249 -21.65 1.88 -4.86
C SER A 249 -22.00 0.60 -5.63
N SER A 250 -22.47 0.72 -6.87
CA SER A 250 -22.76 -0.43 -7.74
C SER A 250 -21.51 -1.24 -8.06
N GLN A 251 -20.39 -0.58 -8.34
CA GLN A 251 -19.14 -1.27 -8.65
C GLN A 251 -18.58 -2.00 -7.43
N LEU A 252 -18.60 -1.38 -6.24
CA LEU A 252 -18.20 -2.03 -4.99
C LEU A 252 -19.13 -3.19 -4.65
N ALA A 253 -20.44 -3.04 -4.85
CA ALA A 253 -21.41 -4.12 -4.66
C ALA A 253 -21.19 -5.32 -5.61
N SER A 254 -20.59 -5.08 -6.78
CA SER A 254 -20.21 -6.13 -7.74
C SER A 254 -18.81 -6.70 -7.52
N ASP A 255 -18.05 -6.18 -6.55
CA ASP A 255 -16.71 -6.64 -6.24
C ASP A 255 -16.75 -7.68 -5.13
N ASP A 256 -16.67 -8.94 -5.51
CA ASP A 256 -16.73 -10.06 -4.58
C ASP A 256 -15.66 -9.98 -3.47
N LYS A 257 -14.45 -9.46 -3.78
CA LYS A 257 -13.39 -9.30 -2.77
C LYS A 257 -13.80 -8.29 -1.71
N PHE A 258 -14.31 -7.14 -2.15
CA PHE A 258 -14.81 -6.11 -1.26
C PHE A 258 -16.00 -6.61 -0.45
N MET A 259 -17.00 -7.21 -1.11
CA MET A 259 -18.21 -7.69 -0.46
C MET A 259 -17.92 -8.78 0.59
N ASN A 260 -16.93 -9.64 0.34
CA ASN A 260 -16.47 -10.62 1.33
C ASN A 260 -15.96 -9.96 2.62
N ILE A 261 -15.24 -8.85 2.53
CA ILE A 261 -14.72 -8.15 3.72
C ILE A 261 -15.83 -7.31 4.35
N PHE A 262 -16.63 -6.65 3.52
CA PHE A 262 -17.79 -5.89 3.96
C PHE A 262 -18.68 -6.74 4.85
N HIS A 263 -19.06 -7.95 4.42
CA HIS A 263 -19.90 -8.84 5.23
C HIS A 263 -19.22 -9.31 6.53
N LYS A 264 -17.90 -9.50 6.52
CA LYS A 264 -17.15 -9.83 7.76
C LYS A 264 -17.18 -8.67 8.74
N VAL A 265 -16.91 -7.46 8.26
CA VAL A 265 -16.99 -6.22 9.03
C VAL A 265 -18.41 -6.03 9.56
N GLU A 266 -19.42 -6.13 8.70
CA GLU A 266 -20.84 -6.02 9.05
C GLU A 266 -21.26 -7.04 10.10
N LYS A 267 -20.81 -8.30 10.00
CA LYS A 267 -21.09 -9.34 11.00
C LYS A 267 -20.46 -9.02 12.34
N GLU A 268 -19.22 -8.52 12.37
CA GLU A 268 -18.55 -8.07 13.58
C GLU A 268 -19.29 -6.88 14.21
N PHE A 269 -19.64 -5.88 13.41
CA PHE A 269 -20.44 -4.73 13.86
C PHE A 269 -21.79 -5.16 14.40
N SER A 270 -22.55 -5.98 13.68
CA SER A 270 -23.87 -6.47 14.10
C SER A 270 -23.80 -7.28 15.40
N THR A 271 -22.71 -8.02 15.61
CA THR A 271 -22.48 -8.76 16.86
C THR A 271 -22.16 -7.82 18.01
N ASN A 272 -21.38 -6.77 17.77
CA ASN A 272 -21.05 -5.75 18.77
C ASN A 272 -22.22 -4.76 19.03
N ILE A 273 -23.08 -4.53 18.04
CA ILE A 273 -24.28 -3.66 18.05
C ILE A 273 -25.51 -4.39 18.58
N LYS A 274 -25.50 -5.72 18.75
CA LYS A 274 -26.52 -6.38 19.59
C LYS A 274 -26.55 -5.83 21.03
N HIS A 275 -25.47 -5.17 21.48
CA HIS A 275 -25.42 -4.38 22.72
C HIS A 275 -25.73 -2.88 22.56
N ILE A 276 -25.83 -2.37 21.33
CA ILE A 276 -26.12 -0.97 21.00
C ILE A 276 -27.07 -0.93 19.79
N LYS A 277 -28.35 -1.25 19.98
CA LYS A 277 -29.37 -1.19 18.91
C LYS A 277 -29.46 0.21 18.29
N LEU A 278 -29.02 0.40 17.05
CA LEU A 278 -29.49 1.50 16.19
C LEU A 278 -29.54 1.11 14.70
N GLY A 279 -30.75 1.16 14.14
CA GLY A 279 -31.02 2.11 13.05
C GLY A 279 -30.92 1.69 11.58
N LEU A 280 -30.53 0.47 11.20
CA LEU A 280 -30.56 0.04 9.79
C LEU A 280 -31.66 -1.01 9.55
N LYS A 281 -32.92 -0.61 9.70
CA LYS A 281 -34.05 -1.40 9.19
C LYS A 281 -34.26 -1.09 7.70
N ARG A 282 -33.92 -2.08 6.87
CA ARG A 282 -34.56 -2.47 5.59
C ARG A 282 -35.23 -1.35 4.79
N ARG A 283 -34.56 -0.85 3.76
CA ARG A 283 -35.23 -0.44 2.51
C ARG A 283 -35.13 -1.59 1.52
N SER A 284 -35.92 -2.62 1.74
CA SER A 284 -36.33 -3.52 0.66
C SER A 284 -37.83 -3.71 0.75
N VAL A 285 -38.45 -3.64 -0.43
CA VAL A 285 -39.85 -3.96 -0.74
C VAL A 285 -40.87 -2.85 -0.42
N THR A 286 -41.11 -1.99 -1.42
CA THR A 286 -42.43 -1.91 -2.08
C THR A 286 -42.24 -1.41 -3.52
N LYS A 287 -42.21 -2.37 -4.46
CA LYS A 287 -42.69 -2.17 -5.83
C LYS A 287 -44.10 -2.74 -5.89
N GLY A 288 -45.04 -1.92 -6.37
CA GLY A 288 -46.24 -2.31 -7.14
C GLY A 288 -47.45 -2.90 -6.38
N CYS A 289 -48.57 -2.20 -6.42
CA CYS A 289 -49.80 -2.63 -7.12
C CYS A 289 -50.90 -1.55 -7.00
N PHE A 290 -51.49 -1.22 -8.16
CA PHE A 290 -52.60 -0.30 -8.49
C PHE A 290 -52.34 1.20 -8.35
#